data_AF-A0A818CAY0-F1
#
_entry.id   AF-A0A818CAY0-F1
#
_cell.length_a   1.000
_cell.length_b   1.000
_cell.length_c   1.000
_cell.angle_alpha   90.00
_cell.angle_beta   90.00
_cell.angle_gamma   90.00
#
_symmetry.space_group_name_H-M   'P 1'
#
loop_
_entity.id
_entity.type
_entity.pdbx_description
1 polymer ?
#
loop_
_entity_poly.entity_id
_entity_poly.type
_entity_poly.pdbx_seq_one_letter_code
_entity_poly.pdbx_strand_id
1 'polypeptide(L)'
;MSDTLDSLKIISLREANWIGVNFFLRQDKNISNEIYFDERTPTKDVWSSFIKEAHKYNLRVLLKPLVVCGNDCLFIHILPENITKWFLNALSIGLELIQISNQDYTLYWKTLIRTIRSGGYSGLLTYCSIFYPLETQQIQF
;
A
#
# COMPACT_ATOMS: atom_id res chain seq x y z
N MET A 1 -18.72 13.56 -4.26
CA MET A 1 -18.75 12.53 -3.18
C MET A 1 -19.96 11.59 -3.32
N SER A 2 -21.13 12.04 -3.79
CA SER A 2 -22.30 11.18 -4.06
C SER A 2 -21.96 9.96 -4.90
N ASP A 3 -21.27 10.17 -6.02
CA ASP A 3 -21.05 9.12 -7.02
C ASP A 3 -20.14 7.99 -6.50
N THR A 4 -19.21 8.31 -5.60
CA THR A 4 -18.32 7.32 -4.96
C THR A 4 -19.09 6.44 -3.98
N LEU A 5 -20.02 7.02 -3.20
CA LEU A 5 -20.80 6.25 -2.22
C LEU A 5 -21.89 5.43 -2.91
N ASP A 6 -22.50 5.96 -3.97
CA ASP A 6 -23.43 5.20 -4.81
C ASP A 6 -22.74 4.00 -5.48
N SER A 7 -21.47 4.14 -5.84
CA SER A 7 -20.66 3.03 -6.37
C SER A 7 -20.46 1.90 -5.34
N LEU A 8 -20.35 2.21 -4.04
CA LEU A 8 -20.26 1.18 -2.98
C LEU A 8 -21.52 0.32 -2.92
N LYS A 9 -22.69 0.96 -3.05
CA LYS A 9 -23.97 0.25 -3.11
C LYS A 9 -24.01 -0.71 -4.31
N ILE A 10 -23.56 -0.27 -5.48
CA ILE A 10 -23.51 -1.12 -6.67
C ILE A 10 -22.56 -2.32 -6.47
N ILE A 11 -21.41 -2.11 -5.85
CA ILE A 11 -20.45 -3.19 -5.55
C ILE A 11 -21.09 -4.22 -4.59
N SER A 12 -21.75 -3.75 -3.53
CA SER A 12 -22.45 -4.61 -2.57
C SER A 12 -23.58 -5.42 -3.21
N LEU A 13 -24.33 -4.83 -4.14
CA LEU A 13 -25.39 -5.51 -4.90
C LEU A 13 -24.87 -6.64 -5.81
N ARG A 14 -23.55 -6.71 -6.05
CA ARG A 14 -22.89 -7.82 -6.77
C ARG A 14 -22.35 -8.91 -5.83
N GLU A 15 -22.85 -8.95 -4.59
CA GLU A 15 -22.47 -9.95 -3.57
C GLU A 15 -20.98 -9.91 -3.18
N ALA A 16 -20.29 -8.80 -3.48
CA ALA A 16 -18.94 -8.61 -2.99
C ALA A 16 -18.94 -8.49 -1.46
N ASN A 17 -17.94 -9.09 -0.82
CA ASN A 17 -17.73 -9.05 0.64
C ASN A 17 -16.45 -8.29 1.04
N TRP A 18 -15.64 -7.90 0.06
CA TRP A 18 -14.44 -7.10 0.23
C TRP A 18 -14.38 -5.99 -0.82
N ILE A 19 -13.76 -4.87 -0.46
CA ILE A 19 -13.33 -3.83 -1.37
C ILE A 19 -11.85 -3.52 -1.14
N GLY A 20 -11.05 -3.63 -2.20
CA GLY A 20 -9.66 -3.17 -2.21
C GLY A 20 -9.60 -1.71 -2.61
N VAL A 21 -8.95 -0.87 -1.81
CA VAL A 21 -8.78 0.56 -2.09
C VAL A 21 -7.31 0.85 -2.33
N ASN A 22 -6.98 1.08 -3.61
CA ASN A 22 -5.66 1.54 -3.99
C ASN A 22 -5.56 3.05 -3.73
N PHE A 23 -4.46 3.48 -3.15
CA PHE A 23 -4.09 4.89 -3.10
C PHE A 23 -2.58 5.03 -3.24
N PHE A 24 -2.16 6.19 -3.71
CA PHE A 24 -0.77 6.39 -4.12
C PHE A 24 -0.02 7.23 -3.09
N LEU A 25 1.10 6.70 -2.61
CA LEU A 25 2.18 7.46 -1.99
C LEU A 25 3.17 7.86 -3.07
N ARG A 26 3.88 8.97 -2.91
CA ARG A 26 4.78 9.48 -3.94
C ARG A 26 6.23 9.53 -3.51
N GLN A 27 7.11 9.36 -4.49
CA GLN A 27 8.50 9.73 -4.44
C GLN A 27 8.90 10.41 -5.77
N ASP A 28 9.85 11.33 -5.74
CA ASP A 28 10.16 12.16 -6.92
C ASP A 28 10.88 11.39 -8.03
N LYS A 29 11.84 10.55 -7.67
CA LYS A 29 12.69 9.75 -8.56
C LYS A 29 12.75 8.32 -8.07
N ASN A 30 13.18 7.40 -8.91
CA ASN A 30 13.25 5.98 -8.55
C ASN A 30 14.29 5.71 -7.43
N ILE A 31 15.29 6.58 -7.35
CA ILE A 31 16.36 6.58 -6.35
C ILE A 31 16.07 7.46 -5.11
N SER A 32 14.92 8.14 -5.07
CA SER A 32 14.53 8.98 -3.93
C SER A 32 14.39 8.16 -2.65
N ASN A 33 14.74 8.78 -1.52
CA ASN A 33 14.73 8.14 -0.19
C ASN A 33 13.51 8.54 0.67
N GLU A 34 12.64 9.38 0.12
CA GLU A 34 11.50 9.94 0.82
C GLU A 34 10.22 9.56 0.09
N ILE A 35 9.23 9.15 0.90
CA ILE A 35 7.90 8.80 0.46
C ILE A 35 6.95 9.77 1.16
N TYR A 36 6.04 10.38 0.42
CA TYR A 36 5.12 11.37 0.99
C TYR A 36 3.70 11.20 0.46
N PHE A 37 2.76 11.71 1.25
CA PHE A 37 1.40 11.97 0.80
C PHE A 37 1.37 13.30 0.06
N ASP A 38 0.65 13.35 -1.05
CA ASP A 38 0.45 14.58 -1.83
C ASP A 38 -1.02 15.02 -1.80
N GLU A 39 -1.33 16.09 -2.52
CA GLU A 39 -2.68 16.66 -2.63
C GLU A 39 -3.72 15.71 -3.26
N ARG A 40 -3.27 14.61 -3.89
CA ARG A 40 -4.16 13.59 -4.48
C ARG A 40 -4.50 12.49 -3.48
N THR A 41 -3.76 12.37 -2.39
CA THR A 41 -4.08 11.40 -1.34
C THR A 41 -5.33 11.88 -0.59
N PRO A 42 -6.37 11.03 -0.44
CA PRO A 42 -7.53 11.40 0.35
C PRO A 42 -7.15 11.74 1.79
N THR A 43 -7.81 12.75 2.36
CA THR A 43 -7.61 13.13 3.77
C THR A 43 -8.13 12.06 4.71
N LYS A 44 -7.71 12.12 5.98
CA LYS A 44 -8.19 11.21 7.04
C LYS A 44 -9.71 11.16 7.16
N ASP A 45 -10.38 12.31 7.01
CA ASP A 45 -11.84 12.39 7.13
C ASP A 45 -12.54 11.74 5.93
N VAL A 46 -11.97 11.87 4.73
CA VAL A 46 -12.45 11.17 3.54
C VAL A 46 -12.29 9.66 3.72
N TRP A 47 -11.13 9.20 4.19
CA TRP A 47 -10.90 7.78 4.49
C TRP A 47 -11.88 7.23 5.52
N SER A 48 -12.06 7.95 6.64
CA SER A 48 -12.94 7.53 7.73
C SER A 48 -14.40 7.45 7.26
N SER A 49 -14.84 8.40 6.45
CA SER A 49 -16.19 8.42 5.87
C SER A 49 -16.39 7.29 4.88
N PHE A 50 -15.43 7.05 3.98
CA PHE A 50 -15.48 5.95 3.02
C PHE A 50 -15.53 4.58 3.72
N ILE A 51 -14.63 4.32 4.67
CA ILE A 51 -14.56 3.04 5.39
C ILE A 51 -15.85 2.80 6.17
N LYS A 52 -16.35 3.84 6.86
CA LYS A 52 -17.62 3.77 7.59
C LYS A 52 -18.78 3.42 6.66
N GLU A 53 -18.84 4.02 5.47
CA GLU A 53 -19.89 3.73 4.49
C GLU A 53 -19.78 2.31 3.93
N ALA A 54 -18.57 1.86 3.58
CA ALA A 54 -18.34 0.49 3.10
C ALA A 54 -18.81 -0.56 4.13
N HIS A 55 -18.53 -0.34 5.41
CA HIS A 55 -18.99 -1.23 6.48
C HIS A 55 -20.53 -1.27 6.63
N LYS A 56 -21.27 -0.19 6.31
CA LYS A 56 -22.75 -0.24 6.30
C LYS A 56 -23.30 -1.22 5.27
N TYR A 57 -22.55 -1.45 4.19
CA TYR A 57 -22.86 -2.41 3.15
C TYR A 57 -22.23 -3.80 3.39
N ASN A 58 -21.77 -4.07 4.62
CA ASN A 58 -21.11 -5.31 5.02
C ASN A 58 -19.84 -5.65 4.19
N LEU A 59 -19.22 -4.65 3.58
CA LEU A 59 -17.96 -4.80 2.84
C LEU A 59 -16.79 -4.69 3.81
N ARG A 60 -15.87 -5.67 3.80
CA ARG A 60 -14.57 -5.54 4.45
C ARG A 60 -13.64 -4.69 3.58
N VAL A 61 -12.80 -3.87 4.20
CA VAL A 61 -11.92 -2.95 3.45
C VAL A 61 -10.47 -3.45 3.51
N LEU A 62 -9.84 -3.60 2.34
CA LEU A 62 -8.40 -3.77 2.19
C LEU A 62 -7.79 -2.46 1.71
N LEU A 63 -7.02 -1.80 2.57
CA LEU A 63 -6.25 -0.62 2.19
C LEU A 63 -4.95 -1.06 1.50
N LYS A 64 -4.69 -0.52 0.31
CA LYS A 64 -3.55 -0.89 -0.53
C LYS A 64 -2.76 0.37 -0.95
N PRO A 65 -1.85 0.87 -0.09
CA PRO A 65 -0.95 1.95 -0.46
C PRO A 65 0.09 1.46 -1.48
N LEU A 66 0.17 2.12 -2.63
CA LEU A 66 1.21 1.90 -3.64
C LEU A 66 2.15 3.11 -3.67
N VAL A 67 3.46 2.86 -3.61
CA VAL A 67 4.44 3.92 -3.89
C VAL A 67 4.57 4.08 -5.40
N VAL A 68 4.22 5.25 -5.91
CA VAL A 68 4.44 5.65 -7.29
C VAL A 68 5.60 6.60 -7.38
N CYS A 69 6.34 6.48 -8.47
CA CYS A 69 7.44 7.34 -8.80
C CYS A 69 6.96 8.49 -9.71
N GLY A 70 7.72 9.59 -9.78
CA GLY A 70 7.42 10.73 -10.65
C GLY A 70 7.34 10.38 -12.14
N ASN A 71 7.14 11.39 -12.99
CA ASN A 71 6.78 11.21 -14.40
C ASN A 71 7.76 10.36 -15.23
N ASP A 72 9.00 10.20 -14.78
CA ASP A 72 10.08 9.55 -15.53
C ASP A 72 10.46 8.16 -15.00
N CYS A 73 9.63 7.54 -14.15
CA CYS A 73 9.93 6.23 -13.57
C CYS A 73 8.69 5.38 -13.30
N LEU A 74 8.84 4.08 -13.55
CA LEU A 74 7.88 3.06 -13.15
C LEU A 74 8.17 2.62 -11.70
N PHE A 75 7.13 2.27 -10.95
CA PHE A 75 7.28 1.78 -9.57
C PHE A 75 8.15 0.51 -9.48
N ILE A 76 8.18 -0.33 -10.53
CA ILE A 76 9.07 -1.50 -10.63
C ILE A 76 10.56 -1.14 -10.69
N HIS A 77 10.91 0.12 -10.92
CA HIS A 77 12.29 0.61 -10.98
C HIS A 77 12.74 1.27 -9.67
N ILE A 78 11.89 1.33 -8.65
CA ILE A 78 12.21 1.94 -7.36
C ILE A 78 13.40 1.20 -6.73
N LEU A 79 14.50 1.93 -6.54
CA LEU A 79 15.72 1.47 -5.92
C LEU A 79 16.38 2.66 -5.21
N PRO A 80 15.98 2.95 -3.96
CA PRO A 80 16.43 4.11 -3.20
C PRO A 80 17.95 4.09 -2.98
N GLU A 81 18.60 5.26 -3.03
CA GLU A 81 20.03 5.41 -2.70
C GLU A 81 20.36 5.00 -1.25
N ASN A 82 19.42 5.25 -0.34
CA ASN A 82 19.50 4.94 1.08
C ASN A 82 18.27 4.13 1.48
N ILE A 83 18.40 2.81 1.34
CA ILE A 83 17.32 1.87 1.60
C ILE A 83 16.81 1.94 3.05
N THR A 84 17.70 2.17 4.02
CA THR A 84 17.34 2.34 5.43
C THR A 84 16.42 3.53 5.62
N LYS A 85 16.79 4.70 5.08
CA LYS A 85 15.97 5.91 5.16
C LYS A 85 14.62 5.70 4.45
N TRP A 86 14.63 5.02 3.31
CA TRP A 86 13.40 4.76 2.55
C TRP A 86 12.42 3.87 3.32
N PHE A 87 12.88 2.75 3.90
CA PHE A 87 12.03 1.85 4.69
C PHE A 87 11.51 2.48 5.99
N LEU A 88 12.25 3.43 6.58
CA LEU A 88 11.76 4.20 7.74
C LEU A 88 10.55 5.09 7.40
N ASN A 89 10.48 5.58 6.16
CA ASN A 89 9.36 6.37 5.66
C ASN A 89 8.23 5.52 5.04
N ALA A 90 8.50 4.25 4.75
CA ALA A 90 7.50 3.36 4.16
C ALA A 90 6.40 3.02 5.17
N LEU A 91 5.16 3.28 4.78
CA LEU A 91 3.95 2.92 5.54
C LEU A 91 3.22 1.71 4.95
N SER A 92 3.74 1.13 3.87
CA SER A 92 3.07 0.08 3.11
C SER A 92 3.88 -1.20 3.00
N ILE A 93 3.22 -2.34 3.18
CA ILE A 93 3.81 -3.63 2.81
C ILE A 93 3.68 -3.72 1.30
N GLY A 94 4.83 -3.78 0.63
CA GLY A 94 5.04 -3.39 -0.75
C GLY A 94 3.98 -3.85 -1.75
N LEU A 95 3.78 -2.99 -2.75
CA LEU A 95 3.15 -3.38 -3.99
C LEU A 95 4.20 -3.33 -5.10
N GLU A 96 4.54 -4.51 -5.64
CA GLU A 96 5.27 -4.64 -6.91
C GLU A 96 6.69 -4.04 -6.91
N LEU A 97 7.39 -4.14 -5.78
CA LEU A 97 8.72 -3.55 -5.55
C LEU A 97 9.85 -4.55 -5.85
N ILE A 98 9.82 -5.14 -7.05
CA ILE A 98 10.67 -6.27 -7.44
C ILE A 98 12.17 -6.09 -7.15
N GLN A 99 12.72 -4.88 -7.31
CA GLN A 99 14.14 -4.60 -7.10
C GLN A 99 14.57 -4.79 -5.64
N ILE A 100 13.64 -4.65 -4.70
CA ILE A 100 13.87 -4.79 -3.26
C ILE A 100 13.12 -5.99 -2.68
N SER A 101 12.67 -6.90 -3.53
CA SER A 101 11.97 -8.15 -3.17
C SER A 101 12.91 -9.34 -3.19
N ASN A 102 14.04 -9.23 -2.48
CA ASN A 102 15.03 -10.30 -2.39
C ASN A 102 15.58 -10.49 -0.97
N GLN A 103 16.44 -11.50 -0.79
CA GLN A 103 16.94 -11.92 0.52
C GLN A 103 17.69 -10.81 1.25
N ASP A 104 18.44 -9.98 0.54
CA ASP A 104 19.24 -8.89 1.11
C ASP A 104 18.36 -7.85 1.83
N TYR A 105 17.10 -7.71 1.40
CA TYR A 105 16.15 -6.77 1.97
C TYR A 105 15.20 -7.38 3.02
N THR A 106 15.35 -8.68 3.32
CA THR A 106 14.48 -9.40 4.28
C THR A 106 14.39 -8.71 5.63
N LEU A 107 15.51 -8.21 6.17
CA LEU A 107 15.53 -7.55 7.47
C LEU A 107 14.72 -6.24 7.46
N TYR A 108 14.77 -5.48 6.35
CA TYR A 108 14.00 -4.25 6.18
C TYR A 108 12.50 -4.55 6.13
N TRP A 109 12.08 -5.56 5.36
CA TRP A 109 10.69 -6.01 5.33
C TRP A 109 10.18 -6.47 6.68
N LYS A 110 10.95 -7.28 7.41
CA LYS A 110 10.61 -7.72 8.78
C LYS A 110 10.51 -6.53 9.74
N THR A 111 11.41 -5.56 9.62
CA THR A 111 11.40 -4.35 10.44
C THR A 111 10.15 -3.52 10.16
N LEU A 112 9.80 -3.31 8.89
CA LEU A 112 8.60 -2.61 8.49
C LEU A 112 7.33 -3.26 9.04
N ILE A 113 7.20 -4.58 8.91
CA ILE A 113 6.05 -5.33 9.46
C ILE A 113 5.96 -5.12 10.98
N ARG A 114 7.09 -5.22 11.69
CA ARG A 114 7.12 -4.97 13.15
C ARG A 114 6.72 -3.54 13.48
N THR A 115 7.22 -2.54 12.76
CA THR A 115 6.85 -1.13 12.96
C THR A 115 5.34 -0.92 12.81
N ILE A 116 4.73 -1.49 11.77
CA ILE A 116 3.27 -1.41 11.56
C ILE A 116 2.51 -2.05 12.72
N ARG A 117 2.97 -3.22 13.21
CA ARG A 117 2.36 -3.89 14.37
C ARG A 117 2.53 -3.08 15.66
N SER A 118 3.71 -2.55 15.92
CA SER A 118 4.01 -1.71 17.08
C SER A 118 3.24 -0.39 17.07
N GLY A 119 2.88 0.12 15.89
CA GLY A 119 1.98 1.26 15.72
C GLY A 119 0.51 0.98 16.06
N GLY A 120 0.17 -0.25 16.47
CA GLY A 120 -1.17 -0.64 16.95
C GLY A 120 -2.06 -1.31 15.90
N TYR A 121 -1.58 -1.54 14.67
CA TYR A 121 -2.37 -2.25 13.66
C TYR A 121 -2.39 -3.76 13.95
N SER A 122 -3.55 -4.28 14.35
CA SER A 122 -3.78 -5.70 14.66
C SER A 122 -4.47 -6.49 13.56
N GLY A 123 -4.92 -5.83 12.48
CA GLY A 123 -5.61 -6.47 11.35
C GLY A 123 -4.72 -7.41 10.52
N LEU A 124 -5.28 -8.02 9.48
CA LEU A 124 -4.49 -8.83 8.56
C LEU A 124 -3.51 -7.94 7.76
N LEU A 125 -2.30 -8.44 7.56
CA LEU A 125 -1.27 -7.83 6.73
C LEU A 125 -0.97 -8.79 5.58
N THR A 126 -0.76 -8.25 4.39
CA THR A 126 -0.42 -9.03 3.20
C THR A 126 0.61 -8.26 2.37
N TYR A 127 1.39 -9.00 1.59
CA TYR A 127 2.30 -8.46 0.59
C TYR A 127 1.69 -8.70 -0.79
N CYS A 128 1.59 -7.65 -1.60
CA CYS A 128 0.99 -7.74 -2.92
C CYS A 128 2.09 -7.62 -3.99
N SER A 129 2.09 -8.54 -4.95
CA SER A 129 3.09 -8.56 -6.02
C SER A 129 2.47 -9.03 -7.32
N ILE A 130 2.88 -8.42 -8.44
CA ILE A 130 2.56 -8.90 -9.80
C ILE A 130 3.25 -10.25 -10.05
N PHE A 131 4.49 -10.40 -9.58
CA PHE A 131 5.28 -11.62 -9.74
C PHE A 131 5.29 -12.43 -8.43
N TYR A 132 4.10 -12.66 -7.86
CA TYR A 132 3.97 -13.20 -6.49
C TYR A 132 4.86 -14.42 -6.22
N PRO A 133 4.87 -15.49 -7.05
CA PRO A 133 5.74 -16.64 -6.80
C PRO A 133 7.23 -16.28 -6.81
N LEU A 134 7.64 -15.35 -7.68
CA LEU A 134 9.02 -14.93 -7.82
C LEU A 134 9.47 -14.10 -6.60
N GLU A 135 8.66 -13.12 -6.19
CA GLU A 135 9.01 -12.19 -5.11
C GLU A 135 8.87 -12.83 -3.72
N THR A 136 7.80 -13.58 -3.46
CA THR A 136 7.58 -14.16 -2.13
C THR A 136 8.46 -15.36 -1.82
N GLN A 137 9.08 -15.99 -2.82
CA GLN A 137 10.11 -17.01 -2.58
C GLN A 137 11.46 -16.39 -2.19
N GLN A 138 11.67 -15.13 -2.56
CA GLN A 138 12.93 -14.44 -2.31
C GLN A 138 12.91 -13.63 -1.01
N ILE A 139 11.74 -13.20 -0.54
CA ILE A 139 11.59 -12.55 0.76
C ILE A 139 11.19 -13.58 1.82
N GLN A 140 12.03 -13.79 2.83
CA GLN A 140 11.69 -14.65 3.96
C GLN A 140 10.95 -13.86 5.04
N PHE A 141 9.61 -13.80 4.95
CA PHE A 141 8.76 -13.14 5.94
C PHE A 141 8.84 -13.78 7.34
#